data_AF-A0A932VLF0-F1
#
_entry.id   AF-A0A932VLF0-F1
#
_cell.length_a   1.000
_cell.length_b   1.000
_cell.length_c   1.000
_cell.angle_alpha   90.00
_cell.angle_beta   90.00
_cell.angle_gamma   90.00
#
_symmetry.space_group_name_H-M   'P 1'
#
loop_
_entity.id
_entity.type
_entity.pdbx_description
1 polymer ?
#
loop_
_entity_poly.entity_id
_entity_poly.type
_entity_poly.pdbx_seq_one_letter_code
_entity_poly.pdbx_strand_id
1 'polypeptide(L)'
;METISSELAKINVAPPPRTEQEWVLIGPFWTKEGAVEAAKKMGDLGFQAAVDEGSAQRETFEVVSQPLDDEAVAKYKIAEWRGKGFEGVIER
;
A
#
# COMPACT_ATOMS: atom_id res chain seq x y z
N MET A 1 -32.12 9.83 -5.66
CA MET A 1 -30.87 9.86 -6.46
C MET A 1 -29.83 9.11 -5.66
N GLU A 2 -29.49 7.92 -6.13
CA GLU A 2 -28.65 6.95 -5.44
C GLU A 2 -27.18 7.41 -5.45
N THR A 3 -26.56 7.34 -4.27
CA THR A 3 -25.23 7.84 -3.95
C THR A 3 -24.16 6.92 -4.52
N ILE A 4 -23.25 7.52 -5.28
CA ILE A 4 -22.03 6.94 -5.86
C ILE A 4 -20.97 6.72 -4.74
N SER A 5 -21.38 6.19 -3.58
CA SER A 5 -20.56 6.13 -2.36
C SER A 5 -20.03 4.74 -2.01
N SER A 6 -20.39 3.69 -2.76
CA SER A 6 -20.06 2.31 -2.36
C SER A 6 -18.75 1.74 -2.89
N GLU A 7 -18.12 2.35 -3.92
CA GLU A 7 -16.90 1.76 -4.50
C GLU A 7 -15.60 2.26 -3.84
N LEU A 8 -15.55 3.52 -3.39
CA LEU A 8 -14.37 4.07 -2.70
C LEU A 8 -14.21 3.53 -1.27
N ALA A 9 -15.29 3.10 -0.63
CA ALA A 9 -15.27 2.55 0.73
C ALA A 9 -14.52 1.21 0.84
N LYS A 10 -14.39 0.45 -0.26
CA LYS A 10 -13.65 -0.82 -0.28
C LYS A 10 -12.13 -0.64 -0.35
N ILE A 11 -11.66 0.54 -0.77
CA ILE A 11 -10.24 0.86 -0.87
C ILE A 11 -9.74 1.51 0.44
N ASN A 12 -10.68 2.02 1.25
CA ASN A 12 -10.39 2.68 2.53
C ASN A 12 -10.45 1.69 3.70
N VAL A 13 -9.78 0.55 3.58
CA VAL A 13 -9.50 -0.32 4.73
C VAL A 13 -8.35 0.35 5.47
N ALA A 14 -8.59 0.82 6.70
CA ALA A 14 -7.53 1.34 7.54
C ALA A 14 -6.38 0.33 7.59
N PRO A 15 -5.10 0.76 7.45
CA PRO A 15 -3.99 -0.16 7.50
C PRO A 15 -4.10 -0.97 8.80
N PRO A 16 -4.00 -2.30 8.75
CA PRO A 16 -4.09 -3.10 9.95
C PRO A 16 -2.98 -2.69 10.92
N PRO A 17 -3.17 -2.89 12.24
CA PRO A 17 -2.20 -2.45 13.23
C PRO A 17 -0.83 -3.06 12.91
N ARG A 18 0.22 -2.21 12.86
CA ARG A 18 1.63 -2.63 12.70
C ARG A 18 2.02 -3.50 13.90
N THR A 19 1.70 -4.78 13.80
CA THR A 19 2.12 -5.87 14.69
C THR A 19 3.44 -6.44 14.15
N GLU A 20 4.07 -7.40 14.83
CA GLU A 20 5.35 -8.07 14.44
C GLU A 20 5.31 -8.84 13.10
N GLN A 21 4.37 -8.49 12.21
CA GLN A 21 4.21 -8.98 10.85
C GLN A 21 4.97 -8.07 9.90
N GLU A 22 5.37 -8.61 8.76
CA GLU A 22 6.22 -7.88 7.81
C GLU A 22 5.37 -7.15 6.79
N TRP A 23 5.69 -5.89 6.56
CA TRP A 23 4.94 -5.01 5.66
C TRP A 23 5.86 -4.56 4.55
N VAL A 24 5.32 -4.36 3.36
CA VAL A 24 6.05 -3.65 2.32
C VAL A 24 5.45 -2.27 2.15
N LEU A 25 6.30 -1.27 2.35
CA LEU A 25 6.00 0.13 2.11
C LEU A 25 6.46 0.51 0.70
N ILE A 26 5.58 1.12 -0.08
CA ILE A 26 5.90 1.78 -1.35
C ILE A 26 5.69 3.28 -1.17
N GLY A 27 6.69 4.07 -1.58
CA GLY A 27 6.64 5.52 -1.49
C GLY A 27 7.97 6.12 -1.02
N PRO A 28 7.97 7.39 -0.56
CA PRO A 28 6.80 8.26 -0.34
C PRO A 28 6.19 8.84 -1.63
N PHE A 29 4.86 8.98 -1.66
CA PHE A 29 4.10 9.68 -2.69
C PHE A 29 3.72 11.09 -2.22
N TRP A 30 3.80 12.08 -3.11
CA TRP A 30 3.45 13.47 -2.80
C TRP A 30 1.95 13.76 -2.93
N THR A 31 1.20 12.90 -3.60
CA THR A 31 -0.24 13.07 -3.83
C THR A 31 -1.00 11.82 -3.41
N LYS A 32 -2.19 12.03 -2.83
CA LYS A 32 -3.11 10.95 -2.48
C LYS A 32 -3.49 10.13 -3.70
N GLU A 33 -3.72 10.79 -4.84
CA GLU A 33 -4.02 10.14 -6.11
C GLU A 33 -2.90 9.21 -6.57
N GLY A 34 -1.64 9.64 -6.46
CA GLY A 34 -0.49 8.80 -6.82
C GLY A 34 -0.38 7.54 -5.95
N ALA A 35 -0.64 7.67 -4.65
CA ALA A 35 -0.68 6.54 -3.74
C ALA A 35 -1.86 5.60 -4.03
N VAL A 36 -3.05 6.13 -4.31
CA VAL A 36 -4.23 5.33 -4.67
C VAL A 36 -4.01 4.59 -6.00
N GLU A 37 -3.42 5.23 -7.01
CA GLU A 37 -3.06 4.59 -8.27
C GLU A 37 -2.05 3.45 -8.09
N ALA A 38 -1.04 3.66 -7.24
CA ALA A 38 -0.07 2.62 -6.90
C ALA A 38 -0.73 1.45 -6.16
N ALA A 39 -1.54 1.72 -5.13
CA ALA A 39 -2.30 0.70 -4.41
C ALA A 39 -3.24 -0.09 -5.34
N LYS A 40 -3.88 0.59 -6.30
CA LYS A 40 -4.72 -0.07 -7.31
C LYS A 40 -3.91 -0.98 -8.24
N LYS A 41 -2.77 -0.50 -8.76
CA LYS A 41 -1.85 -1.32 -9.58
C LYS A 41 -1.35 -2.55 -8.81
N MET A 42 -1.13 -2.42 -7.52
CA MET A 42 -0.79 -3.56 -6.65
C MET A 42 -1.97 -4.54 -6.55
N GLY A 43 -3.19 -4.02 -6.37
CA GLY A 43 -4.42 -4.82 -6.38
C GLY A 43 -4.62 -5.61 -7.68
N ASP A 44 -4.40 -4.99 -8.84
CA ASP A 44 -4.44 -5.64 -10.16
C ASP A 44 -3.38 -6.75 -10.32
N LEU A 45 -2.27 -6.66 -9.58
CA LEU A 45 -1.22 -7.68 -9.53
C LEU A 45 -1.49 -8.78 -8.48
N GLY A 46 -2.65 -8.76 -7.82
CA GLY A 46 -3.03 -9.71 -6.79
C GLY A 46 -2.52 -9.35 -5.38
N PHE A 47 -2.02 -8.14 -5.18
CA PHE A 47 -1.54 -7.67 -3.88
C PHE A 47 -2.56 -6.73 -3.24
N GLN A 48 -3.04 -7.12 -2.07
CA GLN A 48 -3.85 -6.22 -1.26
C GLN A 48 -2.93 -5.16 -0.64
N ALA A 49 -3.24 -3.89 -0.88
CA ALA A 49 -2.50 -2.74 -0.37
C ALA A 49 -3.47 -1.65 0.12
N ALA A 50 -3.07 -0.91 1.15
CA ALA A 50 -3.79 0.21 1.72
C ALA A 50 -2.94 1.48 1.60
N VAL A 51 -3.59 2.63 1.44
CA VAL A 51 -2.90 3.92 1.49
C VAL A 51 -2.81 4.35 2.95
N ASP A 52 -1.59 4.52 3.45
CA ASP A 52 -1.32 5.15 4.73
C ASP A 52 -1.07 6.65 4.49
N GLU A 53 -1.87 7.49 5.14
CA GLU A 53 -1.67 8.94 5.15
C GLU A 53 -0.56 9.19 6.18
N GLY A 54 0.69 8.95 5.77
CA GLY A 54 1.88 8.85 6.61
C GLY A 54 1.82 9.71 7.86
N SER A 55 1.78 9.05 9.03
CA SER A 55 1.77 9.59 10.40
C SER A 55 1.80 11.13 10.54
N ALA A 56 0.73 11.85 10.21
CA ALA A 56 0.37 13.25 10.54
C ALA A 56 1.43 14.39 10.46
N GLN A 57 2.71 14.08 10.18
CA GLN A 57 3.87 14.97 10.26
C GLN A 57 4.62 15.06 8.92
N ARG A 58 4.28 14.21 7.94
CA ARG A 58 4.86 14.26 6.60
C ARG A 58 3.70 14.43 5.63
N GLU A 59 3.76 15.47 4.80
CA GLU A 59 2.81 15.75 3.71
C GLU A 59 2.94 14.72 2.57
N THR A 60 3.10 13.45 2.91
CA THR A 60 3.40 12.35 2.00
C THR A 60 2.50 11.17 2.31
N PHE A 61 2.10 10.47 1.27
CA PHE A 61 1.27 9.27 1.31
C PHE A 61 2.15 8.06 1.07
N GLU A 62 1.90 6.98 1.77
CA GLU A 62 2.63 5.72 1.63
C GLU A 62 1.62 4.63 1.26
N VAL A 63 2.06 3.63 0.52
CA VAL A 63 1.22 2.47 0.19
C VAL A 63 1.78 1.28 0.94
N VAL A 64 0.98 0.71 1.80
CA VAL A 64 1.34 -0.38 2.70
C VAL A 64 0.67 -1.64 2.18
N SER A 65 1.42 -2.71 1.98
CA SER A 65 0.81 -4.01 1.68
C SER A 65 -0.02 -4.51 2.86
N GLN A 66 -0.91 -5.49 2.65
CA GLN A 66 -1.36 -6.32 3.77
C GLN A 66 -0.15 -6.98 4.45
N PRO A 67 -0.30 -7.35 5.73
CA PRO A 67 0.77 -7.99 6.46
C PRO A 67 1.14 -9.30 5.77
N LEU A 68 2.43 -9.56 5.73
CA LEU A 68 3.01 -10.75 5.15
C LEU A 68 3.53 -11.62 6.28
N ASP A 69 3.28 -12.91 6.16
CA ASP A 69 3.73 -13.90 7.13
C ASP A 69 5.25 -14.17 7.05
N ASP A 70 5.93 -13.71 6.00
CA ASP A 70 7.33 -14.10 5.71
C ASP A 70 8.13 -13.04 4.90
N GLU A 71 9.36 -12.79 5.34
CA GLU A 71 10.32 -11.86 4.73
C GLU A 71 10.67 -12.22 3.28
N ALA A 72 10.75 -13.50 2.95
CA ALA A 72 11.06 -13.94 1.60
C ALA A 72 9.91 -13.59 0.65
N VAL A 73 8.66 -13.66 1.13
CA VAL A 73 7.49 -13.19 0.38
C VAL A 73 7.55 -11.67 0.19
N ALA A 74 7.93 -10.92 1.22
CA ALA A 74 8.11 -9.47 1.13
C ALA A 74 9.22 -9.09 0.12
N LYS A 75 10.38 -9.74 0.18
CA LYS A 75 11.50 -9.55 -0.75
C LYS A 75 11.13 -9.90 -2.19
N TYR A 76 10.41 -11.00 -2.39
CA TYR A 76 9.92 -11.40 -3.70
C TYR A 76 8.98 -10.33 -4.29
N LYS A 77 8.05 -9.82 -3.49
CA LYS A 77 7.12 -8.75 -3.91
C LYS A 77 7.85 -7.44 -4.25
N ILE A 78 8.84 -7.04 -3.45
CA ILE A 78 9.67 -5.86 -3.76
C ILE A 78 10.41 -6.06 -5.09
N ALA A 79 10.94 -7.25 -5.35
CA ALA A 79 11.62 -7.53 -6.60
C ALA A 79 10.67 -7.45 -7.82
N GLU A 80 9.45 -7.97 -7.69
CA GLU A 80 8.42 -7.85 -8.73
C GLU A 80 8.04 -6.39 -8.97
N TRP A 81 7.89 -5.59 -7.92
CA TRP A 81 7.56 -4.16 -8.00
C TRP A 81 8.68 -3.32 -8.59
N ARG A 82 9.94 -3.64 -8.25
CA ARG A 82 11.11 -3.03 -8.85
C ARG A 82 11.15 -3.26 -10.36
N GLY A 83 10.74 -4.45 -10.82
CA GLY A 83 10.55 -4.76 -12.24
C GLY A 83 9.45 -3.95 -12.93
N LYS A 84 8.55 -3.32 -12.16
CA LYS A 84 7.47 -2.44 -12.63
C LYS A 84 7.75 -0.95 -12.40
N GLY A 85 8.93 -0.60 -11.88
CA GLY A 85 9.35 0.78 -11.63
C GLY A 85 8.90 1.36 -10.28
N PHE A 86 8.49 0.52 -9.34
CA PHE A 86 8.16 0.93 -7.96
C PHE A 86 9.29 0.50 -7.02
N GLU A 87 9.70 1.39 -6.13
CA GLU A 87 10.64 1.09 -5.04
C GLU A 87 9.89 0.94 -3.73
N GLY A 88 10.22 -0.10 -2.97
CA GLY A 88 9.62 -0.35 -1.67
C GLY A 88 10.61 -0.96 -0.69
N VAL A 89 10.30 -0.81 0.60
CA VAL A 89 11.11 -1.29 1.71
C VAL A 89 10.27 -2.18 2.62
N ILE A 90 10.92 -3.15 3.27
CA ILE A 90 10.28 -3.98 4.28
C ILE A 90 10.32 -3.23 5.60
N GLU A 91 9.16 -3.08 6.24
CA GLU A 91 9.03 -2.55 7.60
C GLU A 91 8.46 -3.63 8.53
N ARG A 92 8.92 -3.64 9.78
CA ARG A 92 8.52 -4.56 10.86
C ARG A 92 8.08 -3.76 12.08
#